data_AF-A0A9D3NMD0-F1
#
_entry.id   AF-A0A9D3NMD0-F1
#
_cell.length_a   1.000
_cell.length_b   1.000
_cell.length_c   1.000
_cell.angle_alpha   90.00
_cell.angle_beta   90.00
_cell.angle_gamma   90.00
#
_symmetry.space_group_name_H-M   'P 1'
#
loop_
_entity.id
_entity.type
_entity.pdbx_description
1 polymer ?
#
loop_
_entity_poly.entity_id
_entity_poly.type
_entity_poly.pdbx_seq_one_letter_code
_entity_poly.pdbx_strand_id
1 'polypeptide(L)'
;MIESSHSIYSIFCCCCALESRTSTRVDLNSKDERKSSPYSCRLERSMKKLPPPPPVDGSEQEVMVVALYDFTACESTDLSLKKGNEYKILHKQDQLWWRAEDQEGNTGFIPSNYVTEKHNIEVNEWYCKNINRSEAENMLRQENKNGAFIVRESSQPNCYTVSVYTKTNRERLGDVKHYQIKQAKSGMFFLAENYKFYSIPEMINYHKHNAAGLVARLRYPVGPMEQYTPTTAGFSSDKWEIDPNELTFMKELGRGEFGVVQLGKWREQHTVAIKAIREGAMSEEDFIEEAKVMMRMCHPKLVQIYGVCTKQNPLCIVLEFMENGSLLEVLRHHGNSLECVQLLAMCQDVCEGMQYLEHNNFIHRDLAARNCMVNVKNVVKVCDFGMARYVLDDQYTSSMGSRFPVKWSPPEVLHYNKFSSKSDVWSFGVLMWEVFSEGRTPFGNRPNPEVVEEVTQGVRLYKPHKAPPNVYNIMYECWHERPQGRPCFSTLLQSIKNITEDFTL
;
A
#
# COMPACT_ATOMS: atom_id res chain seq x y z
N MET A 1 -7.69 -9.69 -38.81
CA MET A 1 -8.86 -9.01 -38.22
C MET A 1 -9.89 -10.05 -37.80
N ILE A 2 -9.66 -10.68 -36.65
CA ILE A 2 -10.67 -11.37 -35.84
C ILE A 2 -10.14 -11.18 -34.41
N GLU A 3 -10.72 -10.22 -33.70
CA GLU A 3 -10.41 -9.96 -32.29
C GLU A 3 -10.99 -11.10 -31.45
N SER A 4 -10.12 -11.87 -30.80
CA SER A 4 -10.53 -12.91 -29.85
C SER A 4 -10.82 -12.27 -28.50
N SER A 5 -12.06 -11.79 -28.34
CA SER A 5 -12.64 -11.30 -27.09
C SER A 5 -13.00 -12.47 -26.16
N HIS A 6 -12.04 -12.97 -25.40
CA HIS A 6 -12.31 -13.94 -24.33
C HIS A 6 -11.50 -13.60 -23.07
N SER A 7 -12.08 -12.74 -22.24
CA SER A 7 -11.80 -12.67 -20.80
C SER A 7 -13.00 -12.00 -20.16
N ILE A 8 -13.90 -12.81 -19.60
CA ILE A 8 -15.18 -12.34 -19.08
C ILE A 8 -15.42 -12.98 -17.70
N TYR A 9 -15.87 -12.16 -16.73
CA TYR A 9 -16.69 -12.46 -15.53
C TYR A 9 -16.02 -12.73 -14.13
N SER A 10 -15.89 -11.76 -13.20
CA SER A 10 -16.62 -11.52 -11.91
C SER A 10 -15.79 -10.71 -10.87
N ILE A 11 -16.35 -9.65 -10.27
CA ILE A 11 -15.81 -8.89 -9.10
C ILE A 11 -16.88 -8.61 -8.04
N PHE A 12 -18.19 -8.80 -8.21
CA PHE A 12 -19.08 -8.79 -7.02
C PHE A 12 -20.30 -9.68 -7.20
N CYS A 13 -20.25 -10.90 -6.66
CA CYS A 13 -21.45 -11.68 -6.31
C CYS A 13 -21.08 -12.76 -5.30
N CYS A 14 -21.34 -12.52 -4.01
CA CYS A 14 -21.26 -13.56 -2.97
C CYS A 14 -22.18 -13.29 -1.75
N CYS A 15 -23.30 -12.57 -1.91
CA CYS A 15 -24.25 -12.37 -0.80
C CYS A 15 -25.71 -12.79 -1.08
N CYS A 16 -26.05 -13.39 -2.22
CA CYS A 16 -27.41 -13.85 -2.49
C CYS A 16 -27.50 -15.37 -2.64
N ALA A 17 -27.64 -16.08 -1.52
CA ALA A 17 -28.21 -17.43 -1.49
C ALA A 17 -29.54 -17.37 -0.73
N LEU A 18 -30.60 -16.93 -1.41
CA LEU A 18 -31.97 -17.22 -1.01
C LEU A 18 -32.44 -18.36 -1.91
N GLU A 19 -32.50 -19.57 -1.35
CA GLU A 19 -33.13 -20.72 -2.01
C GLU A 19 -34.58 -20.36 -2.37
N SER A 20 -34.87 -20.38 -3.66
CA SER A 20 -36.23 -20.53 -4.16
C SER A 20 -36.75 -21.92 -3.75
N ARG A 21 -37.67 -21.99 -2.79
CA ARG A 21 -38.53 -23.17 -2.59
C ARG A 21 -39.99 -22.80 -2.85
N THR A 22 -40.47 -23.17 -4.02
CA THR A 22 -41.90 -23.27 -4.32
C THR A 22 -42.49 -24.53 -3.68
N SER A 23 -43.52 -24.29 -2.85
CA SER A 23 -44.71 -25.13 -2.56
C SER A 23 -44.53 -26.56 -2.02
N THR A 24 -45.06 -26.82 -0.82
CA THR A 24 -46.24 -27.71 -0.66
C THR A 24 -46.86 -27.53 0.73
N ARG A 25 -48.18 -27.29 0.73
CA ARG A 25 -49.08 -27.41 1.89
C ARG A 25 -49.19 -28.89 2.29
N VAL A 26 -49.00 -29.20 3.57
CA VAL A 26 -49.65 -30.34 4.23
C VAL A 26 -49.96 -29.96 5.68
N ASP A 27 -51.26 -29.93 6.00
CA ASP A 27 -51.81 -29.84 7.35
C ASP A 27 -51.57 -31.13 8.12
N LEU A 28 -51.13 -31.05 9.39
CA LEU A 28 -51.40 -32.08 10.39
C LEU A 28 -51.63 -31.44 11.78
N ASN A 29 -52.87 -31.59 12.23
CA ASN A 29 -53.33 -31.44 13.62
C ASN A 29 -52.58 -32.38 14.57
N SER A 30 -52.24 -31.92 15.79
CA SER A 30 -52.74 -32.52 17.06
C SER A 30 -52.17 -31.86 18.32
N LYS A 31 -53.06 -31.21 19.07
CA LYS A 31 -53.39 -31.31 20.51
C LYS A 31 -52.34 -31.42 21.65
N ASP A 32 -52.81 -30.83 22.77
CA ASP A 32 -52.48 -30.97 24.20
C ASP A 32 -51.29 -30.17 24.78
N GLU A 33 -51.37 -29.48 25.93
CA GLU A 33 -52.45 -29.12 26.86
C GLU A 33 -51.97 -27.95 27.78
N ARG A 34 -52.86 -26.97 28.00
CA ARG A 34 -53.16 -26.14 29.20
C ARG A 34 -52.05 -25.73 30.21
N LYS A 35 -51.97 -24.41 30.52
CA LYS A 35 -52.70 -23.77 31.66
C LYS A 35 -52.42 -22.25 31.78
N SER A 36 -53.49 -21.49 32.00
CA SER A 36 -53.63 -20.07 32.39
C SER A 36 -53.06 -19.79 33.80
N SER A 37 -52.54 -18.60 34.16
CA SER A 37 -53.29 -17.35 34.44
C SER A 37 -52.35 -16.19 34.84
N PRO A 38 -52.82 -14.92 34.88
CA PRO A 38 -52.05 -13.68 34.85
C PRO A 38 -51.81 -13.07 36.23
N TYR A 39 -50.75 -12.28 36.42
CA TYR A 39 -50.76 -11.12 37.32
C TYR A 39 -49.65 -10.14 36.93
N SER A 40 -50.05 -8.89 36.67
CA SER A 40 -49.16 -7.74 36.61
C SER A 40 -48.75 -7.32 38.03
N CYS A 41 -47.47 -6.98 38.22
CA CYS A 41 -47.07 -6.08 39.29
C CYS A 41 -45.76 -5.37 38.92
N ARG A 42 -45.84 -4.05 38.85
CA ARG A 42 -44.70 -3.13 38.90
C ARG A 42 -43.99 -3.29 40.25
N LEU A 43 -42.66 -3.33 40.24
CA LEU A 43 -41.86 -2.96 41.40
C LEU A 43 -40.69 -2.09 40.95
N GLU A 44 -40.67 -0.88 41.49
CA GLU A 44 -39.62 0.13 41.39
C GLU A 44 -38.28 -0.44 41.88
N ARG A 45 -37.20 -0.18 41.13
CA ARG A 45 -35.84 -0.35 41.63
C ARG A 45 -35.11 0.99 41.66
N SER A 46 -34.96 1.46 42.90
CA SER A 46 -34.08 2.48 43.44
C SER A 46 -32.81 2.77 42.61
N MET A 47 -32.63 4.03 42.21
CA MET A 47 -31.37 4.55 41.69
C MET A 47 -30.33 4.71 42.80
N LYS A 48 -29.29 3.86 42.80
CA LYS A 48 -28.02 4.17 43.47
C LYS A 48 -27.08 4.79 42.42
N LYS A 49 -26.70 6.06 42.61
CA LYS A 49 -25.65 6.73 41.82
C LYS A 49 -24.32 6.04 42.10
N LEU A 50 -23.61 5.66 41.03
CA LEU A 50 -22.22 5.19 41.11
C LEU A 50 -21.31 6.35 41.56
N PRO A 51 -20.25 6.07 42.35
CA PRO A 51 -19.28 7.10 42.72
C PRO A 51 -18.54 7.61 41.47
N PRO A 52 -18.15 8.91 41.44
CA PRO A 52 -17.40 9.45 40.30
C PRO A 52 -16.02 8.77 40.22
N PRO A 53 -15.48 8.60 38.99
CA PRO A 53 -14.13 8.08 38.80
C PRO A 53 -13.11 9.02 39.46
N PRO A 54 -11.97 8.49 39.94
CA PRO A 54 -10.91 9.33 40.49
C PRO A 54 -10.39 10.30 39.42
N PRO A 55 -9.91 11.49 39.83
CA PRO A 55 -9.34 12.46 38.89
C PRO A 55 -8.16 11.82 38.16
N VAL A 56 -8.17 11.94 36.82
CA VAL A 56 -7.07 11.54 35.96
C VAL A 56 -5.91 12.50 36.24
N ASP A 57 -4.98 12.07 37.08
CA ASP A 57 -3.66 12.67 37.15
C ASP A 57 -2.84 12.06 36.02
N GLY A 58 -2.56 12.86 35.01
CA GLY A 58 -1.85 12.43 33.81
C GLY A 58 -1.49 13.64 32.99
N SER A 59 -0.29 14.18 33.20
CA SER A 59 0.35 15.11 32.28
C SER A 59 0.29 14.54 30.86
N GLU A 60 -0.64 15.03 30.03
CA GLU A 60 -0.63 14.75 28.60
C GLU A 60 0.70 15.29 28.06
N GLN A 61 1.63 14.38 27.70
CA GLN A 61 2.83 14.78 27.01
C GLN A 61 2.41 15.45 25.70
N GLU A 62 2.70 16.74 25.58
CA GLU A 62 2.45 17.48 24.36
C GLU A 62 3.25 16.86 23.22
N VAL A 63 2.57 16.18 22.29
CA VAL A 63 3.21 15.57 21.13
C VAL A 63 3.44 16.66 20.07
N MET A 64 4.71 17.04 19.91
CA MET A 64 5.13 17.98 18.87
C MET A 64 5.57 17.22 17.62
N VAL A 65 5.05 17.63 16.47
CA VAL A 65 5.39 17.06 15.16
C VAL A 65 5.96 18.13 14.22
N VAL A 66 6.69 17.69 13.21
CA VAL A 66 7.23 18.52 12.14
C VAL A 66 6.60 18.11 10.82
N ALA A 67 6.18 19.08 10.01
CA ALA A 67 5.68 18.83 8.67
C ALA A 67 6.81 18.41 7.71
N LEU A 68 6.67 17.23 7.12
CA LEU A 68 7.59 16.69 6.10
C LEU A 68 7.31 17.27 4.71
N TYR A 69 6.05 17.68 4.46
CA TYR A 69 5.58 18.20 3.18
C TYR A 69 4.65 19.40 3.39
N ASP A 70 4.52 20.22 2.34
CA ASP A 70 3.48 21.26 2.30
C ASP A 70 2.11 20.60 2.11
N PHE A 71 1.10 21.09 2.82
CA PHE A 71 -0.30 20.70 2.65
C PHE A 71 -1.15 21.95 2.61
N THR A 72 -1.95 22.09 1.56
CA THR A 72 -2.92 23.19 1.44
C THR A 72 -4.27 22.68 1.92
N ALA A 73 -4.83 23.34 2.94
CA ALA A 73 -6.16 23.03 3.48
C ALA A 73 -7.20 23.03 2.35
N CYS A 74 -7.93 21.92 2.23
CA CYS A 74 -8.96 21.73 1.21
C CYS A 74 -10.36 22.07 1.74
N GLU A 75 -10.57 21.99 3.06
CA GLU A 75 -11.77 22.39 3.76
C GLU A 75 -11.47 23.46 4.83
N SER A 76 -12.50 24.14 5.31
CA SER A 76 -12.38 25.14 6.39
C SER A 76 -12.01 24.54 7.75
N THR A 77 -12.17 23.22 7.89
CA THR A 77 -11.81 22.45 9.10
C THR A 77 -10.35 22.00 9.09
N ASP A 78 -9.66 22.11 7.96
CA ASP A 78 -8.30 21.61 7.80
C ASP A 78 -7.28 22.71 8.11
N LEU A 79 -6.11 22.32 8.59
CA LEU A 79 -4.99 23.23 8.84
C LEU A 79 -3.92 23.04 7.77
N SER A 80 -3.48 24.14 7.15
CA SER A 80 -2.41 24.07 6.15
C SER A 80 -1.07 23.77 6.80
N LEU A 81 -0.30 22.85 6.22
CA LEU A 81 1.06 22.56 6.64
C LEU A 81 2.07 23.29 5.75
N LYS A 82 3.10 23.84 6.37
CA LYS A 82 4.31 24.30 5.68
C LYS A 82 5.47 23.39 6.09
N LYS A 83 6.15 22.83 5.11
CA LYS A 83 7.28 21.93 5.30
C LYS A 83 8.33 22.56 6.23
N GLY A 84 8.75 21.77 7.22
CA GLY A 84 9.71 22.16 8.24
C GLY A 84 9.12 22.89 9.46
N ASN A 85 7.85 23.31 9.40
CA ASN A 85 7.20 23.94 10.56
C ASN A 85 6.77 22.91 11.61
N GLU A 86 6.73 23.36 12.86
CA GLU A 86 6.30 22.55 14.00
C GLU A 86 4.81 22.76 14.30
N TYR A 87 4.13 21.68 14.67
CA TYR A 87 2.73 21.65 15.01
C TYR A 87 2.51 20.86 16.30
N LYS A 88 1.58 21.32 17.13
CA LYS A 88 1.19 20.64 18.37
C LYS A 88 0.00 19.74 18.09
N ILE A 89 0.11 18.45 18.40
CA ILE A 89 -1.01 17.52 18.25
C ILE A 89 -1.95 17.67 19.44
N LEU A 90 -3.19 18.07 19.17
CA LEU A 90 -4.25 18.23 20.16
C LEU A 90 -5.01 16.91 20.36
N HIS A 91 -5.30 16.19 19.27
CA HIS A 91 -6.06 14.95 19.35
C HIS A 91 -5.72 13.99 18.20
N LYS A 92 -5.37 12.74 18.53
CA LYS A 92 -5.20 11.63 17.57
C LYS A 92 -6.51 10.85 17.48
N GLN A 93 -7.53 11.43 16.83
CA GLN A 93 -8.89 10.87 16.80
C GLN A 93 -9.00 9.70 15.80
N ASP A 94 -8.23 9.78 14.71
CA ASP A 94 -8.11 8.78 13.65
C ASP A 94 -6.61 8.48 13.38
N GLN A 95 -6.31 7.32 12.78
CA GLN A 95 -4.95 6.98 12.32
C GLN A 95 -4.49 7.91 11.18
N LEU A 96 -5.44 8.50 10.44
CA LEU A 96 -5.18 9.18 9.16
C LEU A 96 -5.18 10.71 9.24
N TRP A 97 -6.00 11.29 10.11
CA TRP A 97 -6.11 12.74 10.30
C TRP A 97 -6.02 13.09 11.77
N TRP A 98 -5.11 13.99 12.10
CA TRP A 98 -4.87 14.45 13.46
C TRP A 98 -5.30 15.90 13.60
N ARG A 99 -5.88 16.25 14.75
CA ARG A 99 -6.14 17.64 15.06
C ARG A 99 -4.87 18.27 15.60
N ALA A 100 -4.42 19.34 14.95
CA ALA A 100 -3.20 20.05 15.31
C ALA A 100 -3.43 21.54 15.48
N GLU A 101 -2.47 22.18 16.14
CA GLU A 101 -2.38 23.62 16.35
C GLU A 101 -1.05 24.12 15.78
N ASP A 102 -1.08 25.22 15.02
CA ASP A 102 0.12 25.90 14.52
C ASP A 102 0.71 26.87 15.57
N GLN A 103 1.82 27.51 15.21
CA GLN A 103 2.50 28.48 16.08
C GLN A 103 1.71 29.77 16.34
N GLU A 104 0.70 30.05 15.51
CA GLU A 104 -0.18 31.22 15.62
C GLU A 104 -1.43 30.92 16.45
N GLY A 105 -1.62 29.67 16.89
CA GLY A 105 -2.78 29.21 17.65
C GLY A 105 -3.97 28.81 16.78
N ASN A 106 -3.81 28.74 15.45
CA ASN A 106 -4.85 28.23 14.57
C ASN A 106 -4.94 26.71 14.72
N THR A 107 -6.17 26.18 14.76
CA THR A 107 -6.40 24.74 14.91
C THR A 107 -7.15 24.18 13.70
N GLY A 108 -6.82 22.95 13.33
CA GLY A 108 -7.53 22.22 12.28
C GLY A 108 -7.01 20.80 12.11
N PHE A 109 -7.56 20.06 11.15
CA PHE A 109 -7.13 18.72 10.83
C PHE A 109 -5.95 18.71 9.86
N ILE A 110 -4.98 17.85 10.13
CA ILE A 110 -3.79 17.64 9.30
C ILE A 110 -3.65 16.16 8.96
N PRO A 111 -3.16 15.82 7.76
CA PRO A 111 -2.92 14.43 7.38
C PRO A 111 -1.73 13.86 8.17
N SER A 112 -1.93 12.72 8.84
CA SER A 112 -0.93 12.13 9.74
C SER A 112 0.34 11.67 9.00
N ASN A 113 0.22 11.27 7.74
CA ASN A 113 1.34 10.88 6.87
C ASN A 113 2.20 12.07 6.38
N TYR A 114 1.78 13.31 6.64
CA TYR A 114 2.54 14.52 6.29
C TYR A 114 3.42 15.02 7.42
N VAL A 115 3.32 14.43 8.60
CA VAL A 115 4.04 14.87 9.79
C VAL A 115 4.81 13.71 10.40
N THR A 116 5.88 14.02 11.11
CA THR A 116 6.62 13.05 11.92
C THR A 116 6.94 13.67 13.27
N GLU A 117 7.12 12.85 14.30
CA GLU A 117 7.48 13.35 15.63
C GLU A 117 8.83 14.07 15.58
N LYS A 118 8.97 15.17 16.32
CA LYS A 118 10.15 16.06 16.26
C LYS A 118 11.48 15.37 16.50
N HIS A 119 11.48 14.27 17.26
CA HIS A 119 12.68 13.50 17.58
C HIS A 119 12.99 12.38 16.58
N ASN A 120 12.13 12.18 15.58
CA ASN A 120 12.32 11.13 14.59
C ASN A 120 13.39 11.54 13.56
N ILE A 121 14.13 10.55 13.05
CA ILE A 121 15.17 10.79 12.05
C ILE A 121 14.58 11.36 10.75
N GLU A 122 13.31 11.06 10.46
CA GLU A 122 12.55 11.52 9.29
C GLU A 122 12.46 13.04 9.15
N VAL A 123 12.60 13.80 10.25
CA VAL A 123 12.65 15.28 10.23
C VAL A 123 13.84 15.80 9.42
N ASN A 124 14.90 15.01 9.30
CA ASN A 124 16.14 15.46 8.72
C ASN A 124 16.08 15.46 7.19
N GLU A 125 16.34 16.62 6.59
CA GLU A 125 16.39 16.84 5.14
C GLU A 125 17.28 15.86 4.38
N TRP A 126 18.31 15.28 5.03
CA TRP A 126 19.25 14.34 4.43
C TRP A 126 18.83 12.87 4.58
N TYR A 127 17.73 12.59 5.28
CA TYR A 127 17.24 11.25 5.51
C TYR A 127 16.24 10.83 4.44
N CYS A 128 16.53 9.73 3.76
CA CYS A 128 15.68 9.13 2.75
C CYS A 128 15.36 7.69 3.17
N LYS A 129 14.15 7.50 3.71
CA LYS A 129 13.71 6.20 4.29
C LYS A 129 13.74 5.07 3.27
N ASN A 130 13.10 5.29 2.12
CA ASN A 130 12.81 4.24 1.13
C ASN A 130 13.61 4.44 -0.17
N ILE A 131 14.92 4.68 -0.07
CA ILE A 131 15.78 4.69 -1.26
C ILE A 131 16.80 3.57 -1.22
N ASN A 132 16.98 2.89 -2.36
CA ASN A 132 18.02 1.90 -2.52
C ASN A 132 19.38 2.56 -2.85
N ARG A 133 20.43 1.74 -2.90
CA ARG A 133 21.80 2.20 -3.18
C ARG A 133 21.91 2.91 -4.53
N SER A 134 21.34 2.36 -5.60
CA SER A 134 21.40 2.96 -6.95
C SER A 134 20.65 4.28 -7.03
N GLU A 135 19.49 4.38 -6.40
CA GLU A 135 18.74 5.64 -6.32
C GLU A 135 19.55 6.71 -5.60
N ALA A 136 20.16 6.37 -4.46
CA ALA A 136 21.05 7.27 -3.75
C ALA A 136 22.23 7.72 -4.61
N GLU A 137 22.86 6.80 -5.36
CA GLU A 137 23.95 7.12 -6.27
C GLU A 137 23.51 8.05 -7.40
N ASN A 138 22.35 7.81 -8.01
CA ASN A 138 21.80 8.65 -9.06
C ASN A 138 21.50 10.07 -8.56
N MET A 139 20.84 10.20 -7.41
CA MET A 139 20.54 11.49 -6.77
C MET A 139 21.82 12.27 -6.46
N LEU A 140 22.81 11.59 -5.87
CA LEU A 140 24.11 12.19 -5.54
C LEU A 140 24.90 12.61 -6.77
N ARG A 141 24.87 11.81 -7.85
CA ARG A 141 25.54 12.12 -9.12
C ARG A 141 24.88 13.29 -9.84
N GLN A 142 23.55 13.41 -9.76
CA GLN A 142 22.81 14.55 -10.30
C GLN A 142 23.16 15.86 -9.57
N GLU A 143 23.30 15.82 -8.25
CA GLU A 143 23.76 16.97 -7.47
C GLU A 143 25.20 17.38 -7.80
N ASN A 144 26.09 16.41 -8.09
CA ASN A 144 27.46 16.64 -8.60
C ASN A 144 28.31 17.61 -7.73
N LYS A 145 28.04 17.66 -6.42
CA LYS A 145 28.77 18.50 -5.45
C LYS A 145 29.61 17.62 -4.53
N ASN A 146 30.91 17.89 -4.45
CA ASN A 146 31.80 17.15 -3.55
C ASN A 146 31.37 17.29 -2.08
N GLY A 147 31.17 16.16 -1.39
CA GLY A 147 30.59 16.13 -0.05
C GLY A 147 29.06 16.20 -0.02
N ALA A 148 28.39 16.02 -1.17
CA ALA A 148 26.95 15.74 -1.16
C ALA A 148 26.69 14.39 -0.49
N PHE A 149 25.63 14.29 0.32
CA PHE A 149 25.38 13.09 1.09
C PHE A 149 23.90 12.81 1.33
N ILE A 150 23.58 11.53 1.52
CA ILE A 150 22.26 11.01 1.88
C ILE A 150 22.44 10.00 3.01
N VAL A 151 21.50 9.95 3.96
CA VAL A 151 21.36 8.83 4.91
C VAL A 151 20.13 8.04 4.54
N ARG A 152 20.29 6.74 4.36
CA ARG A 152 19.21 5.82 3.98
C ARG A 152 19.17 4.63 4.92
N GLU A 153 18.01 3.98 5.02
CA GLU A 153 17.92 2.67 5.65
C GLU A 153 18.65 1.64 4.77
N SER A 154 19.30 0.67 5.41
CA SER A 154 19.95 -0.47 4.74
C SER A 154 18.93 -1.59 4.59
N SER A 155 19.24 -2.64 3.83
CA SER A 155 18.29 -3.77 3.72
C SER A 155 17.98 -4.42 5.06
N GLN A 156 18.89 -4.37 6.03
CA GLN A 156 18.60 -4.84 7.39
C GLN A 156 17.81 -3.79 8.18
N PRO A 157 16.69 -4.18 8.82
CA PRO A 157 15.90 -3.26 9.66
C PRO A 157 16.77 -2.58 10.73
N ASN A 158 16.55 -1.28 10.96
CA ASN A 158 17.29 -0.46 11.92
C ASN A 158 18.80 -0.32 11.64
N CYS A 159 19.28 -0.70 10.45
CA CYS A 159 20.64 -0.42 10.01
C CYS A 159 20.62 0.75 9.03
N TYR A 160 21.50 1.73 9.21
CA TYR A 160 21.52 2.94 8.38
C TYR A 160 22.83 3.04 7.60
N THR A 161 22.79 3.67 6.43
CA THR A 161 23.97 3.87 5.58
C THR A 161 24.05 5.33 5.14
N VAL A 162 25.23 5.92 5.28
CA VAL A 162 25.56 7.26 4.75
C VAL A 162 26.23 7.10 3.40
N SER A 163 25.58 7.59 2.35
CA SER A 163 26.10 7.62 0.98
C SER A 163 26.68 9.01 0.71
N VAL A 164 27.95 9.11 0.28
CA VAL A 164 28.67 10.38 0.11
C VAL A 164 29.29 10.47 -1.28
N TYR A 165 28.96 11.52 -2.02
CA TYR A 165 29.58 11.84 -3.30
C TYR A 165 30.94 12.50 -3.11
N THR A 166 31.93 12.04 -3.86
CA THR A 166 33.25 12.64 -3.95
C THR A 166 33.66 12.88 -5.38
N LYS A 167 34.35 13.98 -5.62
CA LYS A 167 34.95 14.29 -6.92
C LYS A 167 36.29 14.95 -6.69
N THR A 168 37.35 14.22 -7.00
CA THR A 168 38.72 14.76 -6.93
C THR A 168 39.07 15.46 -8.24
N ASN A 169 39.92 16.49 -8.20
CA ASN A 169 40.35 17.22 -9.40
C ASN A 169 41.10 16.33 -10.43
N ARG A 170 41.44 15.09 -10.08
CA ARG A 170 42.16 14.13 -10.93
C ARG A 170 41.23 13.17 -11.68
N GLU A 171 39.99 12.99 -11.23
CA GLU A 171 39.04 12.03 -11.79
C GLU A 171 37.96 12.78 -12.60
N ARG A 172 37.76 12.40 -13.86
CA ARG A 172 36.73 13.03 -14.72
C ARG A 172 35.30 12.67 -14.30
N LEU A 173 35.11 11.47 -13.73
CA LEU A 173 33.86 11.05 -13.12
C LEU A 173 33.98 11.13 -11.59
N GLY A 174 32.97 11.71 -10.93
CA GLY A 174 32.87 11.58 -9.47
C GLY A 174 32.40 10.19 -9.07
N ASP A 175 32.64 9.84 -7.82
CA ASP A 175 32.35 8.54 -7.22
C ASP A 175 31.45 8.68 -5.99
N VAL A 176 30.76 7.60 -5.59
CA VAL A 176 29.90 7.57 -4.40
C VAL A 176 30.41 6.50 -3.44
N LYS A 177 30.68 6.89 -2.20
CA LYS A 177 31.11 5.99 -1.13
C LYS A 177 29.99 5.75 -0.13
N HIS A 178 29.80 4.50 0.29
CA HIS A 178 28.76 4.10 1.23
C HIS A 178 29.38 3.68 2.56
N TYR A 179 28.91 4.27 3.66
CA TYR A 179 29.40 4.02 5.01
C TYR A 179 28.25 3.53 5.89
N GLN A 180 28.35 2.29 6.38
CA GLN A 180 27.36 1.75 7.29
C GLN A 180 27.49 2.39 8.68
N ILE A 181 26.37 2.88 9.21
CA ILE A 181 26.27 3.37 10.59
C ILE A 181 26.17 2.15 11.49
N LYS A 182 27.16 2.00 12.36
CA LYS A 182 27.21 0.89 13.32
C LYS A 182 26.68 1.34 14.67
N GLN A 183 26.06 0.41 15.39
CA GLN A 183 25.62 0.60 16.77
C GLN A 183 26.53 -0.18 17.72
N ALA A 184 27.07 0.50 18.72
CA ALA A 184 27.88 -0.12 19.77
C ALA A 184 26.98 -0.88 20.76
N LYS A 185 27.57 -1.79 21.56
CA LYS A 185 26.85 -2.48 22.65
C LYS A 185 26.20 -1.53 23.67
N SER A 186 26.70 -0.30 23.77
CA SER A 186 26.14 0.77 24.62
C SER A 186 24.93 1.49 24.00
N GLY A 187 24.49 1.11 22.80
CA GLY A 187 23.40 1.76 22.07
C GLY A 187 23.81 2.99 21.23
N MET A 188 25.06 3.46 21.37
CA MET A 188 25.57 4.64 20.66
C MET A 188 25.92 4.34 19.19
N PHE A 189 25.71 5.32 18.32
CA PHE A 189 25.95 5.23 16.87
C PHE A 189 27.32 5.76 16.47
N PHE A 190 27.94 5.17 15.45
CA PHE A 190 29.20 5.64 14.90
C PHE A 190 29.39 5.25 13.42
N LEU A 191 30.14 6.07 12.69
CA LEU A 191 30.65 5.76 11.33
C LEU A 191 32.11 5.32 11.36
N ALA A 192 32.91 5.95 12.23
CA ALA A 192 34.27 5.59 12.54
C ALA A 192 34.36 5.23 14.03
N GLU A 193 34.99 4.11 14.37
CA GLU A 193 34.99 3.53 15.75
C GLU A 193 35.46 4.50 16.84
N ASN A 194 36.27 5.50 16.45
CA ASN A 194 36.84 6.50 17.34
C ASN A 194 35.85 7.59 17.82
N TYR A 195 34.67 7.71 17.20
CA TYR A 195 33.69 8.76 17.52
C TYR A 195 32.28 8.18 17.63
N LYS A 196 31.72 8.18 18.85
CA LYS A 196 30.41 7.60 19.17
C LYS A 196 29.43 8.68 19.63
N PHE A 197 28.18 8.56 19.21
CA PHE A 197 27.14 9.57 19.42
C PHE A 197 25.84 8.95 19.95
N TYR A 198 25.01 9.73 20.62
CA TYR A 198 23.74 9.22 21.18
C TYR A 198 22.64 9.12 20.12
N SER A 199 22.74 9.90 19.05
CA SER A 199 21.78 9.86 17.94
C SER A 199 22.47 10.01 16.57
N ILE A 200 21.81 9.53 15.52
CA ILE A 200 22.28 9.68 14.13
C ILE A 200 22.38 11.17 13.74
N PRO A 201 21.43 12.06 14.09
CA PRO A 201 21.56 13.49 13.81
C PRO A 201 22.79 14.15 14.44
N GLU A 202 23.12 13.81 15.69
CA GLU A 202 24.35 14.30 16.34
C GLU A 202 25.61 13.86 15.59
N MET A 203 25.66 12.58 15.19
CA MET A 203 26.76 12.03 14.40
C MET A 203 26.90 12.73 13.04
N ILE A 204 25.79 12.94 12.33
CA ILE A 204 25.79 13.66 11.05
C ILE A 204 26.27 15.10 11.25
N ASN A 205 25.80 15.79 12.30
CA ASN A 205 26.24 17.14 12.61
C ASN A 205 27.76 17.21 12.87
N TYR A 206 28.32 16.23 13.59
CA TYR A 206 29.76 16.12 13.76
C TYR A 206 30.49 15.96 12.41
N HIS A 207 30.00 15.07 11.54
CA HIS A 207 30.61 14.82 10.23
C HIS A 207 30.37 15.92 9.19
N LYS A 208 29.41 16.82 9.41
CA LYS A 208 29.29 18.09 8.67
C LYS A 208 30.50 18.99 8.94
N HIS A 209 31.02 18.95 10.17
CA HIS A 209 32.15 19.76 10.61
C HIS A 209 33.51 19.07 10.43
N ASN A 210 33.54 17.73 10.48
CA ASN A 210 34.77 16.94 10.50
C ASN A 210 34.70 15.74 9.55
N ALA A 211 35.68 15.54 8.66
CA ALA A 211 35.68 14.34 7.81
C ALA A 211 35.89 13.07 8.65
N ALA A 212 36.80 13.13 9.64
CA ALA A 212 37.01 12.10 10.66
C ALA A 212 37.06 10.66 10.10
N GLY A 213 37.72 10.46 8.95
CA GLY A 213 37.87 9.17 8.28
C GLY A 213 36.96 8.95 7.06
N LEU A 214 35.98 9.82 6.82
CA LEU A 214 35.18 9.83 5.59
C LEU A 214 35.95 10.42 4.41
N VAL A 215 35.55 10.05 3.18
CA VAL A 215 36.15 10.53 1.93
C VAL A 215 36.01 12.05 1.75
N ALA A 216 34.97 12.64 2.34
CA ALA A 216 34.74 14.07 2.38
C ALA A 216 33.92 14.42 3.63
N ARG A 217 33.97 15.70 4.04
CA ARG A 217 32.99 16.27 4.98
C ARG A 217 31.60 16.24 4.37
N LEU A 218 30.59 16.02 5.20
CA LEU A 218 29.18 16.07 4.80
C LEU A 218 28.77 17.54 4.59
N ARG A 219 28.72 18.01 3.35
CA ARG A 219 28.50 19.43 3.05
C ARG A 219 27.11 19.73 2.54
N TYR A 220 26.65 18.93 1.58
CA TYR A 220 25.42 19.21 0.85
C TYR A 220 24.43 18.09 1.12
N PRO A 221 23.47 18.27 2.04
CA PRO A 221 22.44 17.27 2.26
C PRO A 221 21.62 17.13 0.98
N VAL A 222 21.41 15.89 0.55
CA VAL A 222 20.53 15.57 -0.57
C VAL A 222 19.33 14.85 0.02
N GLY A 223 18.17 15.49 -0.08
CA GLY A 223 16.92 14.93 0.44
C GLY A 223 16.13 14.20 -0.63
N PRO A 224 14.97 13.64 -0.26
CA PRO A 224 14.02 13.08 -1.22
C PRO A 224 13.75 14.13 -2.31
N MET A 225 14.11 13.80 -3.54
CA MET A 225 14.04 14.70 -4.69
C MET A 225 12.59 15.06 -5.01
N GLU A 226 12.02 16.10 -4.38
CA GLU A 226 10.58 16.46 -4.42
C GLU A 226 9.71 15.21 -4.64
N GLN A 227 10.00 14.18 -3.83
CA GLN A 227 9.39 12.87 -4.00
C GLN A 227 8.01 13.03 -3.40
N TYR A 228 7.05 13.37 -4.28
CA TYR A 228 5.60 13.44 -4.10
C TYR A 228 5.14 13.78 -2.67
N THR A 229 4.41 14.89 -2.53
CA THR A 229 3.44 14.99 -1.44
C THR A 229 2.63 13.68 -1.41
N PRO A 230 2.78 12.84 -0.37
CA PRO A 230 2.14 11.54 -0.34
C PRO A 230 0.63 11.76 -0.43
N THR A 231 -0.09 10.92 -1.15
CA THR A 231 -1.54 11.11 -1.27
C THR A 231 -2.17 11.11 0.13
N THR A 232 -3.02 12.09 0.44
CA THR A 232 -3.75 12.12 1.72
C THR A 232 -4.77 11.00 1.75
N ALA A 233 -5.03 10.44 2.92
CA ALA A 233 -6.05 9.41 3.08
C ALA A 233 -7.44 10.06 3.04
N GLY A 234 -7.97 10.22 1.82
CA GLY A 234 -9.13 11.05 1.56
C GLY A 234 -8.78 12.54 1.44
N PHE A 235 -9.76 13.36 1.05
CA PHE A 235 -9.56 14.81 0.90
C PHE A 235 -9.81 15.60 2.19
N SER A 236 -10.51 15.03 3.18
CA SER A 236 -10.74 15.61 4.52
C SER A 236 -11.18 14.51 5.50
N SER A 237 -11.10 14.79 6.81
CA SER A 237 -11.41 13.85 7.90
C SER A 237 -12.88 13.40 7.94
N ASP A 238 -13.83 14.29 7.62
CA ASP A 238 -15.27 14.01 7.78
C ASP A 238 -16.02 13.78 6.45
N LYS A 239 -15.40 14.06 5.29
CA LYS A 239 -16.06 14.07 3.97
C LYS A 239 -15.56 12.94 3.07
N TRP A 240 -16.12 11.74 3.28
CA TRP A 240 -15.89 10.55 2.44
C TRP A 240 -16.82 10.48 1.22
N GLU A 241 -17.99 11.13 1.31
CA GLU A 241 -18.96 11.24 0.22
C GLU A 241 -18.70 12.53 -0.57
N ILE A 242 -18.37 12.38 -1.86
CA ILE A 242 -18.08 13.46 -2.79
C ILE A 242 -19.38 13.85 -3.50
N ASP A 243 -19.68 15.16 -3.52
CA ASP A 243 -20.81 15.67 -4.29
C ASP A 243 -20.52 15.51 -5.79
N PRO A 244 -21.41 14.89 -6.58
CA PRO A 244 -21.20 14.70 -8.01
C PRO A 244 -20.98 16.01 -8.78
N ASN A 245 -21.48 17.15 -8.29
CA ASN A 245 -21.23 18.46 -8.90
C ASN A 245 -19.78 18.95 -8.73
N GLU A 246 -19.03 18.36 -7.80
CA GLU A 246 -17.60 18.59 -7.64
C GLU A 246 -16.75 17.75 -8.61
N LEU A 247 -17.36 16.84 -9.39
CA LEU A 247 -16.68 15.94 -10.31
C LEU A 247 -16.94 16.31 -11.77
N THR A 248 -15.86 16.47 -12.51
CA THR A 248 -15.90 16.65 -13.96
C THR A 248 -15.37 15.40 -14.64
N PHE A 249 -16.23 14.73 -15.39
CA PHE A 249 -15.90 13.54 -16.17
C PHE A 249 -15.25 13.94 -17.49
N MET A 250 -14.12 13.32 -17.81
CA MET A 250 -13.35 13.60 -19.02
C MET A 250 -13.32 12.36 -19.92
N LYS A 251 -12.15 11.73 -20.10
CA LYS A 251 -11.92 10.66 -21.06
C LYS A 251 -12.14 9.28 -20.41
N GLU A 252 -12.76 8.33 -21.12
CA GLU A 252 -12.75 6.92 -20.73
C GLU A 252 -11.32 6.35 -20.78
N LEU A 253 -10.83 5.86 -19.65
CA LEU A 253 -9.51 5.24 -19.50
C LEU A 253 -9.58 3.75 -19.78
N GLY A 254 -10.65 3.09 -19.34
CA GLY A 254 -10.84 1.67 -19.54
C GLY A 254 -12.24 1.21 -19.14
N ARG A 255 -12.60 0.04 -19.64
CA ARG A 255 -13.87 -0.62 -19.33
C ARG A 255 -13.59 -2.00 -18.82
N GLY A 256 -13.87 -2.19 -17.54
CA GLY A 256 -13.86 -3.49 -16.90
C GLY A 256 -15.27 -4.04 -16.81
N GLU A 257 -15.38 -5.19 -16.17
CA GLU A 257 -16.67 -5.80 -15.93
C GLU A 257 -17.51 -5.08 -14.85
N PHE A 258 -16.85 -4.32 -13.98
CA PHE A 258 -17.47 -3.57 -12.87
C PHE A 258 -17.91 -2.19 -13.26
N GLY A 259 -17.69 -1.84 -14.52
CA GLY A 259 -18.08 -0.58 -15.09
C GLY A 259 -16.89 0.12 -15.72
N VAL A 260 -17.01 1.43 -15.79
CA VAL A 260 -16.15 2.28 -16.61
C VAL A 260 -15.25 3.08 -15.71
N VAL A 261 -13.96 3.10 -16.03
CA VAL A 261 -12.99 3.98 -15.41
C VAL A 261 -12.78 5.17 -16.33
N GLN A 262 -13.01 6.37 -15.81
CA GLN A 262 -12.85 7.62 -16.53
C GLN A 262 -11.81 8.50 -15.84
N LEU A 263 -11.04 9.22 -16.63
CA LEU A 263 -10.28 10.36 -16.16
C LEU A 263 -11.28 11.46 -15.78
N GLY A 264 -11.02 12.14 -14.69
CA GLY A 264 -11.81 13.28 -14.28
C GLY A 264 -11.01 14.30 -13.48
N LYS A 265 -11.71 15.35 -13.06
CA LYS A 265 -11.22 16.33 -12.11
C LYS A 265 -12.16 16.45 -10.93
N TRP A 266 -11.58 16.60 -9.74
CA TRP A 266 -12.30 17.01 -8.55
C TRP A 266 -12.05 18.50 -8.27
N ARG A 267 -13.14 19.27 -8.14
CA ARG A 267 -13.16 20.73 -7.97
C ARG A 267 -12.34 21.50 -9.01
N GLU A 268 -12.27 20.99 -10.23
CA GLU A 268 -11.45 21.53 -11.34
C GLU A 268 -9.92 21.60 -11.10
N GLN A 269 -9.44 21.14 -9.94
CA GLN A 269 -8.05 21.28 -9.51
C GLN A 269 -7.31 19.94 -9.53
N HIS A 270 -7.89 18.90 -8.93
CA HIS A 270 -7.22 17.63 -8.70
C HIS A 270 -7.57 16.64 -9.79
N THR A 271 -6.57 16.09 -10.47
CA THR A 271 -6.77 15.03 -11.48
C THR A 271 -7.03 13.71 -10.75
N VAL A 272 -8.13 13.04 -11.12
CA VAL A 272 -8.61 11.82 -10.45
C VAL A 272 -9.02 10.75 -11.47
N ALA A 273 -9.00 9.50 -11.05
CA ALA A 273 -9.69 8.41 -11.75
C ALA A 273 -11.05 8.18 -11.10
N ILE A 274 -12.10 8.12 -11.91
CA ILE A 274 -13.48 7.89 -11.45
C ILE A 274 -13.93 6.54 -11.98
N LYS A 275 -14.14 5.59 -11.08
CA LYS A 275 -14.64 4.24 -11.40
C LYS A 275 -16.13 4.20 -11.13
N ALA A 276 -16.92 4.23 -12.20
CA ALA A 276 -18.36 4.02 -12.15
C ALA A 276 -18.66 2.53 -11.96
N ILE A 277 -19.45 2.21 -10.94
CA ILE A 277 -19.90 0.86 -10.61
C ILE A 277 -21.16 0.54 -11.43
N ARG A 278 -21.16 -0.63 -12.07
CA ARG A 278 -22.30 -1.10 -12.84
C ARG A 278 -23.54 -1.27 -11.96
N GLU A 279 -24.67 -0.75 -12.43
CA GLU A 279 -25.97 -0.92 -11.75
C GLU A 279 -26.30 -2.41 -11.52
N GLY A 280 -26.77 -2.72 -10.32
CA GLY A 280 -27.15 -4.08 -9.91
C GLY A 280 -25.98 -4.99 -9.52
N ALA A 281 -24.73 -4.49 -9.49
CA ALA A 281 -23.59 -5.26 -9.01
C ALA A 281 -23.60 -5.47 -7.47
N MET A 282 -24.11 -4.48 -6.73
CA MET A 282 -24.20 -4.49 -5.26
C MET A 282 -25.26 -3.50 -4.77
N SER A 283 -25.69 -3.62 -3.51
CA SER A 283 -26.53 -2.61 -2.85
C SER A 283 -25.71 -1.36 -2.53
N GLU A 284 -26.38 -0.22 -2.37
CA GLU A 284 -25.73 1.04 -1.99
C GLU A 284 -25.15 0.95 -0.57
N GLU A 285 -25.85 0.27 0.34
CA GLU A 285 -25.40 0.05 1.72
C GLU A 285 -24.09 -0.76 1.77
N ASP A 286 -24.05 -1.91 1.08
CA ASP A 286 -22.85 -2.75 1.04
C ASP A 286 -21.68 -1.98 0.39
N PHE A 287 -21.96 -1.17 -0.63
CA PHE A 287 -20.96 -0.34 -1.30
C PHE A 287 -20.33 0.67 -0.34
N ILE A 288 -21.15 1.36 0.45
CA ILE A 288 -20.69 2.35 1.43
C ILE A 288 -19.85 1.69 2.52
N GLU A 289 -20.29 0.54 3.04
CA GLU A 289 -19.57 -0.17 4.09
C GLU A 289 -18.19 -0.65 3.60
N GLU A 290 -18.14 -1.27 2.41
CA GLU A 290 -16.88 -1.72 1.82
C GLU A 290 -15.96 -0.54 1.48
N ALA A 291 -16.50 0.54 0.90
CA ALA A 291 -15.73 1.73 0.57
C ALA A 291 -15.09 2.36 1.81
N LYS A 292 -15.82 2.48 2.93
CA LYS A 292 -15.28 3.02 4.19
C LYS A 292 -14.10 2.20 4.72
N VAL A 293 -14.17 0.88 4.59
CA VAL A 293 -13.09 -0.02 4.98
C VAL A 293 -11.88 0.17 4.07
N MET A 294 -12.10 0.22 2.75
CA MET A 294 -11.05 0.41 1.75
C MET A 294 -10.39 1.80 1.83
N MET A 295 -11.14 2.85 2.16
CA MET A 295 -10.63 4.23 2.31
C MET A 295 -9.65 4.39 3.48
N ARG A 296 -9.73 3.52 4.49
CA ARG A 296 -8.77 3.52 5.61
C ARG A 296 -7.39 3.01 5.22
N MET A 297 -7.28 2.34 4.08
CA MET A 297 -6.03 1.80 3.59
C MET A 297 -5.21 2.92 2.94
N CYS A 298 -4.17 3.37 3.64
CA CYS A 298 -3.28 4.42 3.17
C CYS A 298 -1.83 3.91 3.20
N HIS A 299 -1.26 3.75 2.01
CA HIS A 299 0.12 3.31 1.85
C HIS A 299 0.70 3.84 0.54
N PRO A 300 1.99 4.26 0.48
CA PRO A 300 2.61 4.81 -0.74
C PRO A 300 2.58 3.88 -1.96
N LYS A 301 2.40 2.57 -1.75
CA LYS A 301 2.34 1.54 -2.79
C LYS A 301 0.94 0.95 -3.00
N LEU A 302 -0.10 1.60 -2.47
CA LEU A 302 -1.50 1.32 -2.79
C LEU A 302 -2.10 2.54 -3.49
N VAL A 303 -2.94 2.32 -4.50
CA VAL A 303 -3.70 3.40 -5.13
C VAL A 303 -4.69 3.95 -4.11
N GLN A 304 -4.56 5.24 -3.80
CA GLN A 304 -5.39 5.87 -2.77
C GLN A 304 -6.82 6.04 -3.28
N ILE A 305 -7.79 5.72 -2.42
CA ILE A 305 -9.19 6.06 -2.62
C ILE A 305 -9.43 7.37 -1.89
N TYR A 306 -9.92 8.35 -2.64
CA TYR A 306 -10.22 9.67 -2.10
C TYR A 306 -11.62 9.75 -1.49
N GLY A 307 -12.58 9.06 -2.09
CA GLY A 307 -13.97 9.08 -1.67
C GLY A 307 -14.88 8.34 -2.63
N VAL A 308 -16.17 8.38 -2.35
CA VAL A 308 -17.22 7.80 -3.19
C VAL A 308 -18.31 8.80 -3.49
N CYS A 309 -19.02 8.60 -4.59
CA CYS A 309 -20.20 9.37 -4.95
C CYS A 309 -21.40 8.42 -4.99
N THR A 310 -22.30 8.59 -4.02
CA THR A 310 -23.50 7.77 -3.82
C THR A 310 -24.80 8.50 -4.20
N LYS A 311 -24.77 9.84 -4.24
CA LYS A 311 -25.94 10.67 -4.58
C LYS A 311 -26.38 10.63 -6.05
N GLN A 312 -25.59 9.99 -6.92
CA GLN A 312 -25.88 9.88 -8.34
C GLN A 312 -25.59 8.46 -8.81
N ASN A 313 -26.45 7.95 -9.70
CA ASN A 313 -26.19 6.72 -10.43
C ASN A 313 -25.45 6.99 -11.75
N PRO A 314 -24.49 6.13 -12.15
CA PRO A 314 -23.98 4.99 -11.38
C PRO A 314 -23.16 5.41 -10.15
N LEU A 315 -23.17 4.61 -9.07
CA LEU A 315 -22.30 4.82 -7.91
C LEU A 315 -20.84 4.90 -8.37
N CYS A 316 -20.05 5.80 -7.80
CA CYS A 316 -18.67 6.01 -8.25
C CYS A 316 -17.66 5.94 -7.10
N ILE A 317 -16.47 5.42 -7.38
CA ILE A 317 -15.29 5.52 -6.52
C ILE A 317 -14.33 6.52 -7.17
N VAL A 318 -13.82 7.46 -6.39
CA VAL A 318 -12.83 8.45 -6.82
C VAL A 318 -11.46 8.05 -6.28
N LEU A 319 -10.50 7.86 -7.19
CA LEU A 319 -9.16 7.33 -6.90
C LEU A 319 -8.06 8.28 -7.37
N GLU A 320 -6.86 8.06 -6.85
CA GLU A 320 -5.63 8.62 -7.41
C GLU A 320 -5.49 8.24 -8.89
N PHE A 321 -5.21 9.23 -9.73
CA PHE A 321 -4.94 9.01 -11.15
C PHE A 321 -3.49 8.57 -11.36
N MET A 322 -3.29 7.51 -12.14
CA MET A 322 -2.00 6.89 -12.42
C MET A 322 -1.71 7.00 -13.91
N GLU A 323 -0.80 7.91 -14.28
CA GLU A 323 -0.70 8.45 -15.65
C GLU A 323 -0.21 7.44 -16.68
N ASN A 324 0.61 6.47 -16.26
CA ASN A 324 1.18 5.46 -17.15
C ASN A 324 0.28 4.21 -17.28
N GLY A 325 -0.90 4.21 -16.66
CA GLY A 325 -1.87 3.12 -16.76
C GLY A 325 -1.44 1.87 -16.00
N SER A 326 -1.86 0.70 -16.48
CA SER A 326 -1.59 -0.56 -15.80
C SER A 326 -0.15 -1.04 -16.01
N LEU A 327 0.42 -1.71 -15.00
CA LEU A 327 1.75 -2.32 -15.10
C LEU A 327 1.83 -3.31 -16.26
N LEU A 328 0.75 -4.06 -16.52
CA LEU A 328 0.68 -4.97 -17.67
C LEU A 328 0.88 -4.26 -19.01
N GLU A 329 0.26 -3.11 -19.21
CA GLU A 329 0.42 -2.31 -20.44
C GLU A 329 1.83 -1.74 -20.53
N VAL A 330 2.36 -1.21 -19.42
CA VAL A 330 3.74 -0.71 -19.36
C VAL A 330 4.74 -1.80 -19.75
N LEU A 331 4.59 -3.02 -19.22
CA LEU A 331 5.45 -4.15 -19.55
C LEU A 331 5.36 -4.55 -21.02
N ARG A 332 4.16 -4.55 -21.61
CA ARG A 332 3.98 -4.92 -23.02
C ARG A 332 4.52 -3.86 -23.99
N HIS A 333 4.45 -2.59 -23.63
CA HIS A 333 4.91 -1.49 -24.48
C HIS A 333 6.39 -1.17 -24.31
N HIS A 334 6.91 -1.25 -23.08
CA HIS A 334 8.24 -0.77 -22.73
C HIS A 334 9.12 -1.84 -22.06
N GLY A 335 8.59 -3.04 -21.79
CA GLY A 335 9.28 -4.07 -21.02
C GLY A 335 10.61 -4.54 -21.63
N ASN A 336 10.75 -4.47 -22.96
CA ASN A 336 12.00 -4.78 -23.65
C ASN A 336 13.15 -3.83 -23.25
N SER A 337 12.84 -2.57 -22.99
CA SER A 337 13.80 -1.53 -22.58
C SER A 337 14.13 -1.54 -21.10
N LEU A 338 13.35 -2.25 -20.27
CA LEU A 338 13.57 -2.32 -18.83
C LEU A 338 14.65 -3.35 -18.48
N GLU A 339 15.59 -2.91 -17.65
CA GLU A 339 16.64 -3.75 -17.08
C GLU A 339 16.16 -4.52 -15.85
N CYS A 340 16.91 -5.56 -15.47
CA CYS A 340 16.57 -6.42 -14.33
C CYS A 340 16.35 -5.63 -13.03
N VAL A 341 17.17 -4.60 -12.77
CA VAL A 341 17.05 -3.77 -11.56
C VAL A 341 15.72 -2.99 -11.55
N GLN A 342 15.30 -2.46 -12.70
CA GLN A 342 14.03 -1.73 -12.82
C GLN A 342 12.83 -2.66 -12.66
N LEU A 343 12.89 -3.84 -13.28
CA LEU A 343 11.87 -4.89 -13.15
C LEU A 343 11.75 -5.35 -11.68
N LEU A 344 12.87 -5.55 -10.99
CA LEU A 344 12.90 -5.95 -9.59
C LEU A 344 12.35 -4.84 -8.68
N ALA A 345 12.65 -3.56 -8.97
CA ALA A 345 12.09 -2.42 -8.26
C ALA A 345 10.54 -2.36 -8.39
N MET A 346 10.00 -2.66 -9.57
CA MET A 346 8.54 -2.79 -9.74
C MET A 346 7.94 -3.92 -8.88
N CYS A 347 8.63 -5.06 -8.78
CA CYS A 347 8.21 -6.14 -7.88
C CYS A 347 8.31 -5.74 -6.40
N GLN A 348 9.36 -4.98 -6.03
CA GLN A 348 9.54 -4.47 -4.67
C GLN A 348 8.38 -3.57 -4.26
N ASP A 349 8.01 -2.61 -5.12
CA ASP A 349 6.88 -1.71 -4.91
C ASP A 349 5.58 -2.47 -4.62
N VAL A 350 5.26 -3.47 -5.44
CA VAL A 350 4.09 -4.33 -5.23
C VAL A 350 4.19 -5.11 -3.91
N CYS A 351 5.36 -5.65 -3.60
CA CYS A 351 5.59 -6.41 -2.37
C CYS A 351 5.41 -5.56 -1.11
N GLU A 352 5.84 -4.29 -1.13
CA GLU A 352 5.63 -3.33 -0.05
C GLU A 352 4.13 -3.04 0.15
N GLY A 353 3.37 -2.86 -0.94
CA GLY A 353 1.92 -2.70 -0.88
C GLY A 353 1.21 -3.93 -0.29
N MET A 354 1.59 -5.12 -0.74
CA MET A 354 1.01 -6.37 -0.25
C MET A 354 1.41 -6.72 1.19
N GLN A 355 2.63 -6.36 1.61
CA GLN A 355 3.04 -6.46 3.01
C GLN A 355 2.15 -5.60 3.92
N TYR A 356 1.82 -4.38 3.48
CA TYR A 356 0.89 -3.54 4.21
C TYR A 356 -0.50 -4.16 4.30
N LEU A 357 -1.03 -4.74 3.21
CA LEU A 357 -2.31 -5.46 3.23
C LEU A 357 -2.27 -6.66 4.20
N GLU A 358 -1.22 -7.47 4.16
CA GLU A 358 -1.01 -8.63 5.04
C GLU A 358 -1.03 -8.22 6.52
N HIS A 359 -0.30 -7.16 6.91
CA HIS A 359 -0.28 -6.66 8.29
C HIS A 359 -1.62 -6.09 8.77
N ASN A 360 -2.46 -5.61 7.85
CA ASN A 360 -3.79 -5.10 8.17
C ASN A 360 -4.89 -6.16 8.01
N ASN A 361 -4.52 -7.44 7.88
CA ASN A 361 -5.44 -8.57 7.72
C ASN A 361 -6.36 -8.45 6.48
N PHE A 362 -5.83 -7.89 5.40
CA PHE A 362 -6.50 -7.83 4.10
C PHE A 362 -5.91 -8.85 3.13
N ILE A 363 -6.79 -9.65 2.54
CA ILE A 363 -6.45 -10.57 1.45
C ILE A 363 -6.94 -9.95 0.15
N HIS A 364 -6.06 -9.69 -0.83
CA HIS A 364 -6.36 -9.04 -2.10
C HIS A 364 -7.21 -9.89 -3.06
N ARG A 365 -6.91 -11.20 -3.18
CA ARG A 365 -7.65 -12.22 -3.96
C ARG A 365 -7.57 -12.11 -5.50
N ASP A 366 -7.04 -11.02 -6.06
CA ASP A 366 -6.88 -10.82 -7.51
C ASP A 366 -5.58 -10.05 -7.83
N LEU A 367 -4.49 -10.37 -7.14
CA LEU A 367 -3.20 -9.74 -7.41
C LEU A 367 -2.66 -10.20 -8.77
N ALA A 368 -2.44 -9.25 -9.68
CA ALA A 368 -1.88 -9.47 -11.01
C ALA A 368 -1.35 -8.17 -11.60
N ALA A 369 -0.51 -8.22 -12.63
CA ALA A 369 0.05 -7.01 -13.26
C ALA A 369 -1.02 -6.07 -13.84
N ARG A 370 -2.20 -6.57 -14.21
CA ARG A 370 -3.35 -5.76 -14.64
C ARG A 370 -3.98 -4.91 -13.53
N ASN A 371 -3.82 -5.34 -12.27
CA ASN A 371 -4.36 -4.69 -11.06
C ASN A 371 -3.24 -3.97 -10.28
N CYS A 372 -2.20 -3.55 -11.01
CA CYS A 372 -1.16 -2.66 -10.52
C CYS A 372 -1.08 -1.49 -11.48
N MET A 373 -0.97 -0.28 -10.96
CA MET A 373 -0.93 0.95 -11.72
C MET A 373 0.44 1.62 -11.61
N VAL A 374 0.81 2.38 -12.63
CA VAL A 374 2.13 3.03 -12.72
C VAL A 374 1.94 4.55 -12.86
N ASN A 375 2.65 5.33 -12.05
CA ASN A 375 2.63 6.80 -12.15
C ASN A 375 3.76 7.33 -13.06
N VAL A 376 3.79 8.65 -13.32
CA VAL A 376 4.83 9.27 -14.18
C VAL A 376 6.28 9.03 -13.73
N LYS A 377 6.54 8.71 -12.44
CA LYS A 377 7.89 8.38 -11.94
C LYS A 377 8.20 6.88 -11.97
N ASN A 378 7.39 6.07 -12.64
CA ASN A 378 7.48 4.62 -12.71
C ASN A 378 7.32 3.90 -11.36
N VAL A 379 6.71 4.54 -10.38
CA VAL A 379 6.32 3.89 -9.12
C VAL A 379 5.09 3.04 -9.38
N VAL A 380 5.13 1.78 -8.91
CA VAL A 380 4.02 0.86 -9.00
C VAL A 380 3.18 0.93 -7.73
N LYS A 381 1.87 1.02 -7.89
CA LYS A 381 0.91 0.94 -6.80
C LYS A 381 -0.11 -0.17 -7.07
N VAL A 382 -0.40 -0.98 -6.06
CA VAL A 382 -1.44 -2.01 -6.15
C VAL A 382 -2.80 -1.33 -6.13
N CYS A 383 -3.68 -1.69 -7.06
CA CYS A 383 -5.03 -1.16 -7.15
C CYS A 383 -6.06 -2.29 -7.12
N ASP A 384 -7.34 -1.96 -7.23
CA ASP A 384 -8.42 -2.93 -7.40
C ASP A 384 -8.45 -4.05 -6.34
N PHE A 385 -8.03 -3.73 -5.11
CA PHE A 385 -8.34 -4.50 -3.91
C PHE A 385 -9.83 -4.42 -3.53
N GLY A 386 -10.73 -4.13 -4.48
CA GLY A 386 -12.18 -4.25 -4.32
C GLY A 386 -12.63 -5.71 -4.17
N MET A 387 -11.78 -6.68 -4.54
CA MET A 387 -11.97 -8.07 -4.10
C MET A 387 -11.41 -8.37 -2.73
N ALA A 388 -10.74 -7.40 -2.11
CA ALA A 388 -10.09 -7.65 -0.85
C ALA A 388 -11.09 -7.82 0.27
N ARG A 389 -10.76 -8.75 1.16
CA ARG A 389 -11.58 -9.07 2.32
C ARG A 389 -10.74 -8.80 3.56
N TYR A 390 -11.32 -8.05 4.50
CA TYR A 390 -10.82 -8.02 5.86
C TYR A 390 -11.14 -9.35 6.54
N VAL A 391 -10.12 -10.07 7.01
CA VAL A 391 -10.26 -11.42 7.55
C VAL A 391 -9.36 -11.59 8.77
N LEU A 392 -9.96 -11.66 9.95
CA LEU A 392 -9.24 -11.76 11.23
C LEU A 392 -8.35 -13.02 11.34
N ASP A 393 -8.80 -14.15 10.78
CA ASP A 393 -8.12 -15.44 10.91
C ASP A 393 -7.32 -15.83 9.64
N ASP A 394 -7.01 -14.86 8.76
CA ASP A 394 -6.26 -15.04 7.51
C ASP A 394 -6.75 -16.19 6.60
N GLN A 395 -8.03 -16.53 6.71
CA GLN A 395 -8.65 -17.58 5.91
C GLN A 395 -10.09 -17.22 5.56
N TYR A 396 -10.38 -17.21 4.26
CA TYR A 396 -11.71 -16.97 3.73
C TYR A 396 -12.08 -18.05 2.72
N THR A 397 -13.22 -18.71 2.94
CA THR A 397 -13.78 -19.67 1.97
C THR A 397 -14.92 -19.00 1.23
N SER A 398 -14.77 -18.81 -0.08
CA SER A 398 -15.83 -18.22 -0.91
C SER A 398 -16.92 -19.24 -1.23
N SER A 399 -18.14 -18.78 -1.52
CA SER A 399 -19.22 -19.67 -1.89
C SER A 399 -18.94 -20.37 -3.23
N MET A 400 -19.57 -21.52 -3.44
CA MET A 400 -19.44 -22.31 -4.67
C MET A 400 -19.96 -21.51 -5.87
N GLY A 401 -19.16 -21.42 -6.93
CA GLY A 401 -19.49 -20.65 -8.14
C GLY A 401 -18.84 -19.26 -8.24
N SER A 402 -18.08 -18.82 -7.23
CA SER A 402 -17.24 -17.62 -7.34
C SER A 402 -16.19 -17.79 -8.44
N ARG A 403 -16.10 -16.82 -9.37
CA ARG A 403 -15.07 -16.81 -10.42
C ARG A 403 -13.85 -16.07 -9.90
N PHE A 404 -12.68 -16.63 -10.17
CA PHE A 404 -11.38 -16.12 -9.73
C PHE A 404 -10.35 -16.30 -10.87
N PRO A 405 -9.23 -15.56 -10.86
CA PRO A 405 -8.23 -15.63 -11.93
C PRO A 405 -7.45 -16.95 -11.89
N VAL A 406 -7.96 -17.98 -12.59
CA VAL A 406 -7.41 -19.36 -12.57
C VAL A 406 -5.88 -19.40 -12.73
N LYS A 407 -5.34 -18.68 -13.70
CA LYS A 407 -3.89 -18.66 -14.01
C LYS A 407 -3.00 -18.00 -12.95
N TRP A 408 -3.61 -17.28 -12.00
CA TRP A 408 -2.93 -16.66 -10.84
C TRP A 408 -3.27 -17.39 -9.54
N SER A 409 -4.14 -18.39 -9.56
CA SER A 409 -4.69 -18.99 -8.34
C SER A 409 -3.92 -20.24 -7.91
N PRO A 410 -3.66 -20.42 -6.61
CA PRO A 410 -3.02 -21.62 -6.07
C PRO A 410 -3.97 -22.82 -5.97
N PRO A 411 -3.46 -24.06 -5.85
CA PRO A 411 -4.27 -25.28 -5.78
C PRO A 411 -5.43 -25.23 -4.78
N GLU A 412 -5.25 -24.67 -3.58
CA GLU A 412 -6.30 -24.61 -2.58
C GLU A 412 -7.44 -23.63 -2.92
N VAL A 413 -7.15 -22.60 -3.73
CA VAL A 413 -8.19 -21.74 -4.30
C VAL A 413 -8.90 -22.49 -5.43
N LEU A 414 -8.15 -23.16 -6.32
CA LEU A 414 -8.72 -23.88 -7.47
C LEU A 414 -9.73 -24.97 -7.07
N HIS A 415 -9.44 -25.73 -6.01
CA HIS A 415 -10.27 -26.86 -5.60
C HIS A 415 -11.30 -26.52 -4.52
N TYR A 416 -10.99 -25.54 -3.65
CA TYR A 416 -11.75 -25.33 -2.42
C TYR A 416 -12.15 -23.88 -2.20
N ASN A 417 -11.85 -22.96 -3.13
CA ASN A 417 -12.12 -21.52 -2.99
C ASN A 417 -11.58 -20.94 -1.66
N LYS A 418 -10.44 -21.45 -1.18
CA LYS A 418 -9.80 -21.03 0.08
C LYS A 418 -8.76 -19.95 -0.17
N PHE A 419 -9.11 -18.71 0.16
CA PHE A 419 -8.24 -17.54 0.07
C PHE A 419 -7.58 -17.24 1.42
N SER A 420 -6.35 -16.75 1.38
CA SER A 420 -5.49 -16.33 2.52
C SER A 420 -4.39 -15.39 2.03
N SER A 421 -3.65 -14.75 2.92
CA SER A 421 -2.39 -14.05 2.61
C SER A 421 -1.47 -14.93 1.76
N LYS A 422 -1.42 -16.23 2.04
CA LYS A 422 -0.63 -17.23 1.31
C LYS A 422 -1.12 -17.49 -0.10
N SER A 423 -2.40 -17.26 -0.39
CA SER A 423 -2.90 -17.30 -1.76
C SER A 423 -2.49 -16.05 -2.55
N ASP A 424 -2.39 -14.89 -1.90
CA ASP A 424 -1.84 -13.69 -2.53
C ASP A 424 -0.33 -13.81 -2.78
N VAL A 425 0.40 -14.50 -1.89
CA VAL A 425 1.82 -14.83 -2.12
C VAL A 425 2.01 -15.64 -3.40
N TRP A 426 1.14 -16.62 -3.67
CA TRP A 426 1.19 -17.36 -4.94
C TRP A 426 0.96 -16.43 -6.14
N SER A 427 -0.10 -15.61 -6.07
CA SER A 427 -0.43 -14.60 -7.09
C SER A 427 0.72 -13.63 -7.32
N PHE A 428 1.44 -13.23 -6.27
CA PHE A 428 2.64 -12.40 -6.34
C PHE A 428 3.78 -13.09 -7.10
N GLY A 429 4.00 -14.39 -6.87
CA GLY A 429 4.95 -15.17 -7.68
C GLY A 429 4.60 -15.14 -9.17
N VAL A 430 3.31 -15.28 -9.51
CA VAL A 430 2.84 -15.17 -10.91
C VAL A 430 3.03 -13.74 -11.45
N LEU A 431 2.75 -12.70 -10.65
CA LEU A 431 3.00 -11.31 -11.02
C LEU A 431 4.48 -11.04 -11.28
N MET A 432 5.38 -11.53 -10.43
CA MET A 432 6.82 -11.45 -10.68
C MET A 432 7.18 -12.11 -12.02
N TRP A 433 6.57 -13.27 -12.32
CA TRP A 433 6.75 -13.91 -13.62
C TRP A 433 6.23 -13.05 -14.77
N GLU A 434 5.07 -12.39 -14.64
CA GLU A 434 4.56 -11.43 -15.64
C GLU A 434 5.57 -10.29 -15.87
N VAL A 435 6.10 -9.70 -14.81
CA VAL A 435 7.11 -8.62 -14.87
C VAL A 435 8.35 -9.07 -15.65
N PHE A 436 8.95 -10.19 -15.26
CA PHE A 436 10.18 -10.68 -15.90
C PHE A 436 9.97 -11.35 -17.26
N SER A 437 8.72 -11.63 -17.64
CA SER A 437 8.34 -12.12 -18.96
C SER A 437 7.74 -11.04 -19.85
N GLU A 438 7.82 -9.77 -19.44
CA GLU A 438 7.39 -8.60 -20.23
C GLU A 438 5.88 -8.61 -20.54
N GLY A 439 5.07 -9.00 -19.55
CA GLY A 439 3.62 -8.99 -19.65
C GLY A 439 3.02 -10.13 -20.50
N ARG A 440 3.77 -11.24 -20.66
CA ARG A 440 3.23 -12.47 -21.25
C ARG A 440 2.10 -13.04 -20.39
N THR A 441 1.18 -13.73 -21.04
CA THR A 441 0.12 -14.45 -20.33
C THR A 441 0.68 -15.70 -19.64
N PRO A 442 0.46 -15.89 -18.32
CA PRO A 442 0.88 -17.11 -17.63
C PRO A 442 0.27 -18.35 -18.30
N PHE A 443 1.05 -19.43 -18.42
CA PHE A 443 0.65 -20.66 -19.13
C PHE A 443 0.24 -20.45 -20.60
N GLY A 444 0.58 -19.30 -21.20
CA GLY A 444 0.28 -18.99 -22.61
C GLY A 444 -1.20 -19.10 -22.94
N ASN A 445 -1.52 -19.77 -24.05
CA ASN A 445 -2.88 -19.93 -24.57
C ASN A 445 -3.62 -21.15 -24.00
N ARG A 446 -3.06 -21.83 -22.98
CA ARG A 446 -3.72 -22.97 -22.36
C ARG A 446 -5.07 -22.57 -21.75
N PRO A 447 -6.13 -23.37 -21.94
CA PRO A 447 -7.43 -23.14 -21.34
C PRO A 447 -7.39 -23.40 -19.83
N ASN A 448 -8.28 -22.75 -19.09
CA ASN A 448 -8.30 -22.80 -17.63
C ASN A 448 -8.34 -24.23 -17.04
N PRO A 449 -9.14 -25.20 -17.56
CA PRO A 449 -9.15 -26.56 -17.03
C PRO A 449 -7.80 -27.28 -17.13
N GLU A 450 -7.07 -27.07 -18.23
CA GLU A 450 -5.73 -27.63 -18.43
C GLU A 450 -4.74 -27.03 -17.43
N VAL A 451 -4.81 -25.71 -17.21
CA VAL A 451 -3.97 -25.04 -16.20
C VAL A 451 -4.26 -25.57 -14.79
N VAL A 452 -5.53 -25.81 -14.45
CA VAL A 452 -5.90 -26.40 -13.17
C VAL A 452 -5.25 -27.76 -13.00
N GLU A 453 -5.33 -28.63 -14.00
CA GLU A 453 -4.71 -29.95 -13.98
C GLU A 453 -3.19 -29.87 -13.84
N GLU A 454 -2.52 -29.07 -14.68
CA GLU A 454 -1.07 -28.87 -14.65
C GLU A 454 -0.57 -28.38 -13.27
N VAL A 455 -1.20 -27.32 -12.73
CA VAL A 455 -0.82 -26.75 -11.43
C VAL A 455 -0.99 -27.78 -10.31
N THR A 456 -2.06 -28.57 -10.36
CA THR A 456 -2.36 -29.65 -9.41
C THR A 456 -1.33 -30.79 -9.49
N GLN A 457 -0.83 -31.09 -10.69
CA GLN A 457 0.23 -32.09 -10.90
C GLN A 457 1.63 -31.59 -10.54
N GLY A 458 1.76 -30.34 -10.06
CA GLY A 458 3.04 -29.76 -9.64
C GLY A 458 3.76 -28.97 -10.73
N VAL A 459 3.15 -28.76 -11.90
CA VAL A 459 3.73 -27.90 -12.95
C VAL A 459 3.80 -26.46 -12.45
N ARG A 460 4.92 -25.81 -12.72
CA ARG A 460 5.19 -24.40 -12.40
C ARG A 460 5.63 -23.63 -13.63
N LEU A 461 5.50 -22.31 -13.59
CA LEU A 461 5.92 -21.45 -14.69
C LEU A 461 7.45 -21.52 -14.85
N TYR A 462 7.91 -21.55 -16.10
CA TYR A 462 9.34 -21.61 -16.43
C TYR A 462 10.07 -20.32 -16.03
N LYS A 463 11.39 -20.38 -15.84
CA LYS A 463 12.23 -19.21 -15.57
C LYS A 463 12.26 -18.25 -16.76
N PRO A 464 11.78 -16.99 -16.63
CA PRO A 464 11.92 -15.99 -17.69
C PRO A 464 13.38 -15.70 -18.04
N HIS A 465 13.63 -15.27 -19.27
CA HIS A 465 15.00 -15.01 -19.74
C HIS A 465 15.67 -13.83 -19.01
N LYS A 466 14.91 -12.76 -18.70
CA LYS A 466 15.39 -11.61 -17.92
C LYS A 466 15.54 -11.90 -16.43
N ALA A 467 15.01 -13.02 -15.93
CA ALA A 467 15.06 -13.36 -14.51
C ALA A 467 16.37 -14.10 -14.18
N PRO A 468 17.22 -13.53 -13.31
CA PRO A 468 18.37 -14.23 -12.74
C PRO A 468 17.92 -15.39 -11.85
N PRO A 469 18.77 -16.40 -11.59
CA PRO A 469 18.39 -17.58 -10.81
C PRO A 469 17.87 -17.26 -9.41
N ASN A 470 18.50 -16.34 -8.69
CA ASN A 470 18.08 -15.91 -7.35
C ASN A 470 16.68 -15.26 -7.36
N VAL A 471 16.35 -14.45 -8.38
CA VAL A 471 15.01 -13.87 -8.53
C VAL A 471 13.97 -14.96 -8.84
N TYR A 472 14.30 -15.94 -9.69
CA TYR A 472 13.39 -17.04 -9.98
C TYR A 472 13.15 -17.95 -8.76
N ASN A 473 14.15 -18.12 -7.90
CA ASN A 473 13.98 -18.87 -6.65
C ASN A 473 12.88 -18.24 -5.78
N ILE A 474 12.81 -16.91 -5.69
CA ILE A 474 11.72 -16.21 -5.00
C ILE A 474 10.36 -16.57 -5.61
N MET A 475 10.25 -16.51 -6.95
CA MET A 475 8.99 -16.89 -7.64
C MET A 475 8.60 -18.33 -7.33
N TYR A 476 9.58 -19.24 -7.32
CA TYR A 476 9.36 -20.66 -7.08
C TYR A 476 8.93 -20.96 -5.64
N GLU A 477 9.52 -20.26 -4.66
CA GLU A 477 9.11 -20.33 -3.24
C GLU A 477 7.65 -19.88 -3.04
N CYS A 478 7.21 -18.84 -3.76
CA CYS A 478 5.81 -18.41 -3.77
C CYS A 478 4.86 -19.52 -4.26
N TRP A 479 5.33 -20.44 -5.10
CA TRP A 479 4.53 -21.53 -5.67
C TRP A 479 4.70 -22.87 -4.95
N HIS A 480 5.11 -22.85 -3.69
CA HIS A 480 5.09 -24.05 -2.86
C HIS A 480 3.65 -24.61 -2.79
N GLU A 481 3.50 -25.92 -2.97
CA GLU A 481 2.20 -26.60 -3.04
C GLU A 481 1.36 -26.32 -1.79
N ARG A 482 1.94 -26.54 -0.61
CA ARG A 482 1.31 -26.24 0.68
C ARG A 482 1.41 -24.74 1.01
N PRO A 483 0.31 -24.07 1.40
CA PRO A 483 0.33 -22.65 1.78
C PRO A 483 1.36 -22.30 2.86
N GLN A 484 1.57 -23.20 3.84
CA GLN A 484 2.50 -22.99 4.95
C GLN A 484 3.97 -23.01 4.52
N GLY A 485 4.28 -23.60 3.37
CA GLY A 485 5.64 -23.58 2.80
C GLY A 485 5.94 -22.29 2.03
N ARG A 486 4.95 -21.41 1.82
CA ARG A 486 5.14 -20.14 1.13
C ARG A 486 5.62 -19.07 2.12
N PRO A 487 6.57 -18.21 1.75
CA PRO A 487 7.04 -17.11 2.60
C PRO A 487 5.91 -16.10 2.89
N CYS A 488 6.06 -15.25 3.90
CA CYS A 488 5.19 -14.07 4.07
C CYS A 488 5.74 -12.88 3.25
N PHE A 489 4.94 -11.85 3.03
CA PHE A 489 5.37 -10.68 2.26
C PHE A 489 6.56 -9.95 2.91
N SER A 490 6.65 -9.95 4.24
CA SER A 490 7.82 -9.43 4.95
C SER A 490 9.13 -10.15 4.60
N THR A 491 9.08 -11.49 4.46
CA THR A 491 10.26 -12.29 4.08
C THR A 491 10.62 -12.09 2.61
N LEU A 492 9.60 -12.01 1.74
CA LEU A 492 9.77 -11.73 0.32
C LEU A 492 10.41 -10.36 0.09
N LEU A 493 9.91 -9.32 0.79
CA LEU A 493 10.44 -7.97 0.68
C LEU A 493 11.92 -7.91 1.08
N GLN A 494 12.28 -8.58 2.18
CA GLN A 494 13.69 -8.67 2.60
C GLN A 494 14.56 -9.36 1.55
N SER A 495 14.06 -10.46 0.97
CA SER A 495 14.79 -11.21 -0.06
C SER A 495 14.99 -10.38 -1.33
N ILE A 496 13.96 -9.65 -1.76
CA ILE A 496 14.04 -8.72 -2.90
C ILE A 496 15.06 -7.61 -2.62
N LYS A 497 14.99 -6.97 -1.45
CA LYS A 497 15.92 -5.89 -1.06
C LYS A 497 17.38 -6.36 -1.06
N ASN A 498 17.67 -7.55 -0.53
CA ASN A 498 19.00 -8.13 -0.54
C ASN A 498 19.53 -8.34 -1.97
N ILE A 499 18.69 -8.89 -2.86
CA ILE A 499 19.07 -9.07 -4.27
C ILE A 499 19.30 -7.72 -4.97
N THR A 500 18.46 -6.74 -4.68
CA THR A 500 18.64 -5.38 -5.21
C THR A 500 19.98 -4.81 -4.77
N GLU A 501 20.41 -5.00 -3.52
CA GLU A 501 21.74 -4.56 -3.06
C GLU A 501 22.88 -5.24 -3.84
N ASP A 502 22.78 -6.54 -4.10
CA ASP A 502 23.79 -7.29 -4.86
C ASP A 502 23.96 -6.78 -6.30
N PHE A 503 22.89 -6.31 -6.95
CA PHE A 503 22.99 -5.71 -8.29
C PHE A 503 23.65 -4.33 -8.31
N THR A 504 23.81 -3.72 -7.14
CA THR A 504 24.33 -2.36 -6.98
C THR A 504 25.71 -2.31 -6.33
N LEU A 505 26.25 -3.48 -5.98
CA LEU A 505 27.64 -3.72 -5.56
C LEU A 505 28.52 -3.97 -6.79
#